data_AF-A0A7V8NU14-F1
#
_entry.id   AF-A0A7V8NU14-F1
#
_cell.length_a   1.000
_cell.length_b   1.000
_cell.length_c   1.000
_cell.angle_alpha   90.00
_cell.angle_beta   90.00
_cell.angle_gamma   90.00
#
_symmetry.space_group_name_H-M   'P 1'
#
loop_
_entity.id
_entity.type
_entity.pdbx_description
1 polymer ?
#
loop_
_entity_poly.entity_id
_entity_poly.type
_entity_poly.pdbx_seq_one_letter_code
_entity_poly.pdbx_strand_id
1 'polypeptide(L)'
;MSAPKPPLQTFSKSQLLRGVEREIAMRGAVYARRVAKGQMTEDAAESEIELMRTVRKAIERSVLTDEIWSSEGLVGYAPKGADEAPTKAKKNAQSGLSVFDPK
;
A
#
# COMPACT_ATOMS: atom_id res chain seq x y z
N MET A 1 -23.61 25.79 -18.72
CA MET A 1 -22.91 24.82 -19.59
C MET A 1 -21.70 24.31 -18.81
N SER A 2 -21.64 23.02 -18.50
CA SER A 2 -20.50 22.46 -17.74
C SER A 2 -19.34 22.20 -18.70
N ALA A 3 -18.12 22.56 -18.32
CA ALA A 3 -16.94 22.31 -19.13
C ALA A 3 -16.71 20.79 -19.30
N PRO A 4 -16.23 20.32 -20.47
CA PRO A 4 -15.88 18.91 -20.64
C PRO A 4 -14.77 18.54 -19.65
N LYS A 5 -14.95 17.42 -18.93
CA LYS A 5 -13.89 16.88 -18.06
C LYS A 5 -12.64 16.60 -18.89
N PRO A 6 -11.44 16.93 -18.40
CA PRO A 6 -10.20 16.60 -19.09
C PRO A 6 -10.09 15.08 -19.26
N PRO A 7 -9.49 14.59 -20.36
CA PRO A 7 -9.28 13.17 -20.55
C PRO A 7 -8.40 12.61 -19.42
N LEU A 8 -8.74 11.40 -18.97
CA LEU A 8 -7.93 10.67 -17.99
C LEU A 8 -6.53 10.45 -18.58
N GLN A 9 -5.50 10.84 -17.84
CA GLN A 9 -4.12 10.54 -18.24
C GLN A 9 -3.88 9.05 -18.10
N THR A 10 -3.56 8.40 -19.21
CA THR A 10 -3.18 7.00 -19.24
C THR A 10 -1.67 6.89 -19.30
N PHE A 11 -1.13 5.97 -18.51
CA PHE A 11 0.30 5.66 -18.52
C PHE A 11 0.48 4.19 -18.89
N SER A 12 1.42 3.91 -19.78
CA SER A 12 1.84 2.53 -20.02
C SER A 12 2.56 2.00 -18.78
N LYS A 13 2.56 0.67 -18.62
CA LYS A 13 3.27 -0.01 -17.52
C LYS A 13 4.74 0.42 -17.44
N SER A 14 5.42 0.54 -18.59
CA SER A 14 6.81 1.00 -18.67
C SER A 14 6.99 2.46 -18.24
N GLN A 15 6.02 3.34 -18.50
CA GLN A 15 6.06 4.72 -18.00
C GLN A 15 5.89 4.75 -16.48
N LEU A 16 4.97 3.97 -15.93
CA LEU A 16 4.76 3.86 -14.48
C LEU A 16 6.02 3.35 -13.77
N LEU A 17 6.63 2.27 -14.29
CA LEU A 17 7.87 1.72 -13.72
C LEU A 17 9.01 2.75 -13.70
N ARG A 18 9.24 3.45 -14.82
CA ARG A 18 10.26 4.51 -14.88
C ARG A 18 9.94 5.68 -13.93
N GLY A 19 8.66 6.02 -13.77
CA GLY A 19 8.22 7.05 -12.83
C GLY A 19 8.58 6.66 -11.39
N VAL A 20 8.27 5.43 -10.99
CA VAL A 20 8.59 4.91 -9.65
C VAL A 20 10.09 4.80 -9.43
N GLU A 21 10.87 4.34 -10.41
CA GLU A 21 12.33 4.27 -10.31
C GLU A 21 12.97 5.65 -10.12
N ARG A 22 12.48 6.65 -10.86
CA ARG A 22 12.90 8.05 -10.68
C ARG A 22 12.57 8.56 -9.28
N GLU A 23 11.37 8.28 -8.80
CA GLU A 23 10.93 8.68 -7.46
C GLU A 23 11.79 8.05 -6.37
N ILE A 24 12.12 6.75 -6.47
CA ILE A 24 13.04 6.07 -5.54
C ILE A 24 14.40 6.77 -5.53
N ALA A 25 14.98 7.04 -6.70
CA ALA A 25 16.27 7.72 -6.80
C ALA A 25 16.24 9.14 -6.20
N MET A 26 15.19 9.90 -6.50
CA MET A 26 14.99 11.24 -5.94
C MET A 26 14.84 11.20 -4.42
N ARG A 27 14.01 10.31 -3.90
CA ARG A 27 13.82 10.12 -2.45
C ARG A 27 15.12 9.73 -1.77
N GLY A 28 15.91 8.83 -2.35
CA GLY A 28 17.24 8.48 -1.82
C GLY A 28 18.12 9.71 -1.62
N ALA A 29 18.23 10.58 -2.64
CA ALA A 29 19.01 11.81 -2.55
C ALA A 29 18.42 12.87 -1.60
N VAL A 30 17.09 12.98 -1.51
CA VAL A 30 16.41 13.92 -0.62
C VAL A 30 16.51 13.45 0.84
N TYR A 31 16.24 12.18 1.11
CA TYR A 31 16.23 11.61 2.45
C TYR A 31 17.63 11.55 3.05
N ALA A 32 18.66 11.20 2.27
CA ALA A 32 20.05 11.29 2.74
C ALA A 32 20.38 12.69 3.28
N ARG A 33 19.92 13.74 2.57
CA ARG A 33 20.10 15.14 3.01
C ARG A 33 19.26 15.48 4.24
N ARG A 34 18.07 14.91 4.40
CA ARG A 34 17.22 15.12 5.58
C ARG A 34 17.75 14.40 6.81
N VAL A 35 18.27 13.19 6.65
CA VAL A 35 18.96 12.42 7.70
C VAL A 35 20.18 13.18 8.19
N ALA A 36 21.04 13.65 7.29
CA ALA A 36 22.22 14.44 7.65
C ALA A 36 21.89 15.73 8.42
N LYS A 37 20.68 16.28 8.22
CA LYS A 37 20.17 17.47 8.93
C LYS A 37 19.38 17.14 10.21
N GLY A 38 19.24 15.86 10.57
CA GLY A 38 18.42 15.43 11.71
C GLY A 38 16.90 15.66 11.52
N GLN A 39 16.45 15.86 10.27
CA GLN A 39 15.04 16.14 9.93
C GLN A 39 14.25 14.86 9.59
N MET A 40 14.91 13.71 9.65
CA MET A 40 14.39 12.38 9.34
C MET A 40 15.35 11.36 9.96
N THR A 41 14.85 10.22 10.43
CA THR A 41 15.69 9.10 10.85
C THR A 41 16.07 8.22 9.66
N GLU A 42 17.18 7.48 9.77
CA GLU A 42 17.58 6.50 8.75
C GLU A 42 16.50 5.43 8.54
N ASP A 43 15.93 4.91 9.63
CA ASP A 43 14.86 3.89 9.56
C ASP A 43 13.60 4.39 8.83
N ALA A 44 13.22 5.65 9.05
CA ALA A 44 12.08 6.24 8.35
C ALA A 44 12.39 6.40 6.85
N ALA A 45 13.63 6.76 6.51
CA ALA A 45 14.05 6.91 5.12
C ALA A 45 14.02 5.57 4.38
N GLU A 46 14.57 4.51 5.00
CA GLU A 46 14.57 3.18 4.41
C GLU A 46 13.15 2.62 4.29
N SER A 47 12.30 2.82 5.31
CA SER A 47 10.90 2.36 5.28
C SER A 47 10.11 2.97 4.11
N GLU A 48 10.25 4.27 3.88
CA GLU A 48 9.62 4.95 2.74
C GLU A 48 10.16 4.47 1.38
N ILE A 49 11.46 4.20 1.29
CA ILE A 49 12.07 3.67 0.07
C ILE A 49 11.58 2.22 -0.19
N GLU A 50 11.47 1.39 0.84
CA GLU A 50 10.99 0.01 0.71
C GLU A 50 9.50 -0.04 0.34
N LEU A 51 8.69 0.90 0.83
CA LEU A 51 7.30 1.08 0.36
C LEU A 51 7.27 1.35 -1.15
N MET A 52 8.12 2.24 -1.66
CA MET A 52 8.18 2.53 -3.10
C MET A 52 8.68 1.33 -3.91
N ARG A 53 9.63 0.55 -3.39
CA ARG A 53 10.05 -0.73 -4.01
C ARG A 53 8.90 -1.74 -4.04
N THR A 54 8.05 -1.76 -3.03
CA THR A 54 6.84 -2.59 -3.00
C THR A 54 5.84 -2.16 -4.06
N VAL A 55 5.61 -0.85 -4.23
CA VAL A 55 4.79 -0.31 -5.33
C VAL A 55 5.34 -0.74 -6.69
N ARG A 56 6.66 -0.64 -6.90
CA ARG A 56 7.31 -1.11 -8.14
C ARG A 56 7.02 -2.59 -8.39
N LYS A 57 7.21 -3.46 -7.40
CA LYS A 57 6.91 -4.91 -7.49
C LYS A 57 5.43 -5.17 -7.80
N ALA A 58 4.51 -4.38 -7.22
CA ALA A 58 3.08 -4.49 -7.51
C ALA A 58 2.78 -4.14 -8.97
N ILE A 59 3.38 -3.08 -9.51
CA ILE A 59 3.27 -2.72 -10.94
C ILE A 59 3.86 -3.82 -11.81
N GLU A 60 5.03 -4.37 -11.48
CA GLU A 60 5.63 -5.48 -12.24
C GLU A 60 4.71 -6.71 -12.33
N ARG A 61 4.10 -7.10 -11.21
CA ARG A 61 3.19 -8.26 -11.12
C ARG A 61 1.82 -8.01 -11.70
N SER A 62 1.41 -6.75 -11.82
CA SER A 62 0.11 -6.41 -12.36
C SER A 62 0.01 -6.83 -13.84
N VAL A 63 -1.11 -7.46 -14.20
CA VAL A 63 -1.46 -7.87 -15.58
C VAL A 63 -1.96 -6.66 -16.37
N LEU A 64 -1.39 -5.48 -16.12
CA LEU A 64 -1.72 -4.26 -16.85
C LEU A 64 -1.35 -4.47 -18.30
N THR A 65 -2.35 -4.83 -19.10
CA THR A 65 -2.40 -4.52 -20.52
C THR A 65 -2.37 -3.00 -20.66
N ASP A 66 -1.97 -2.48 -21.82
CA ASP A 66 -1.88 -1.02 -22.07
C ASP A 66 -3.20 -0.24 -21.89
N GLU A 67 -4.27 -0.88 -21.43
CA GLU A 67 -5.53 -0.26 -21.07
C GLU A 67 -5.51 0.36 -19.65
N ILE A 68 -5.21 1.66 -19.65
CA ILE A 68 -5.89 2.71 -18.88
C ILE A 68 -5.89 2.54 -17.35
N TRP A 69 -4.85 3.06 -16.69
CA TRP A 69 -5.01 3.56 -15.31
C TRP A 69 -5.76 4.88 -15.32
N SER A 70 -6.98 4.90 -14.78
CA SER A 70 -7.65 6.10 -14.29
C SER A 70 -7.29 6.31 -12.82
N SER A 71 -7.13 7.56 -12.38
CA SER A 71 -6.86 7.93 -10.98
C SER A 71 -7.91 7.47 -9.96
N GLU A 72 -9.04 6.90 -10.40
CA GLU A 72 -10.11 6.37 -9.54
C GLU A 72 -9.97 4.86 -9.19
N GLY A 73 -9.02 4.14 -9.80
CA GLY A 73 -8.97 2.67 -9.78
C GLY A 73 -8.30 1.97 -8.59
N LEU A 74 -7.90 2.69 -7.53
CA LEU A 74 -7.16 2.10 -6.38
C LEU A 74 -8.10 1.48 -5.33
N VAL A 75 -9.20 0.87 -5.76
CA VAL A 75 -10.13 0.11 -4.91
C VAL A 75 -10.20 -1.32 -5.43
N GLY A 76 -9.60 -2.26 -4.69
CA GLY A 76 -9.90 -3.68 -4.85
C GLY A 76 -8.75 -4.56 -5.34
N TYR A 77 -7.67 -4.66 -4.57
CA TYR A 77 -6.86 -5.89 -4.55
C TYR A 77 -7.08 -6.61 -3.23
N ALA A 78 -8.24 -7.26 -3.09
CA ALA A 78 -8.46 -8.26 -2.05
C ALA A 78 -8.18 -9.64 -2.68
N PRO A 79 -7.14 -10.38 -2.26
CA PRO A 79 -6.89 -11.71 -2.80
C PRO A 79 -8.07 -12.63 -2.42
N LYS A 80 -8.75 -13.16 -3.43
CA LYS A 80 -9.69 -14.27 -3.26
C LYS A 80 -8.88 -15.54 -3.00
N GLY A 81 -9.13 -16.19 -1.87
CA GLY A 81 -8.68 -17.54 -1.59
C GLY A 81 -7.56 -17.62 -0.55
N ALA A 82 -7.94 -17.60 0.73
CA ALA A 82 -7.27 -18.41 1.73
C ALA A 82 -8.33 -19.38 2.27
N ASP A 83 -8.05 -20.65 2.06
CA ASP A 83 -8.87 -21.83 2.27
C ASP A 83 -9.49 -21.99 3.66
N GLU A 84 -10.52 -22.84 3.65
CA GLU A 84 -11.24 -23.43 4.78
C GLU A 84 -10.35 -23.93 5.94
N ALA A 85 -10.88 -23.80 7.17
CA ALA A 85 -10.79 -24.83 8.21
C ALA A 85 -11.78 -24.55 9.37
N PRO A 86 -12.17 -25.57 10.16
CA PRO A 86 -13.60 -25.84 10.39
C PRO A 86 -14.08 -25.77 11.85
N THR A 87 -15.41 -25.92 11.99
CA THR A 87 -16.18 -26.47 13.13
C THR A 87 -16.39 -25.67 14.43
N LYS A 88 -17.65 -25.19 14.55
CA LYS A 88 -18.63 -25.34 15.66
C LYS A 88 -18.16 -25.20 17.12
N ALA A 89 -18.75 -24.23 17.83
CA ALA A 89 -19.24 -24.42 19.20
C ALA A 89 -20.50 -23.57 19.47
N LYS A 90 -21.56 -24.23 19.95
CA LYS A 90 -22.80 -23.65 20.49
C LYS A 90 -22.58 -23.13 21.93
N LYS A 91 -23.53 -22.28 22.36
CA LYS A 91 -23.94 -21.85 23.73
C LYS A 91 -23.52 -20.41 24.05
N ASN A 92 -24.44 -19.45 24.01
CA ASN A 92 -25.52 -19.16 24.96
C ASN A 92 -24.99 -18.68 26.33
N ALA A 93 -25.27 -17.40 26.58
CA ALA A 93 -25.43 -16.71 27.85
C ALA A 93 -24.30 -16.74 28.92
N GLN A 94 -24.20 -15.57 29.56
CA GLN A 94 -24.03 -15.36 31.01
C GLN A 94 -22.66 -14.82 31.46
N SER A 95 -22.64 -13.48 31.57
CA SER A 95 -22.14 -12.69 32.70
C SER A 95 -21.30 -13.41 33.76
N GLY A 96 -20.10 -12.88 34.01
CA GLY A 96 -19.29 -13.27 35.17
C GLY A 96 -17.93 -12.57 35.19
N LEU A 97 -17.93 -11.23 35.17
CA LEU A 97 -16.74 -10.46 35.51
C LEU A 97 -16.60 -10.51 37.04
N SER A 98 -15.63 -11.26 37.56
CA SER A 98 -15.16 -11.09 38.94
C SER A 98 -13.64 -11.27 38.99
N VAL A 99 -12.97 -10.16 39.29
CA VAL A 99 -11.55 -10.01 39.59
C VAL A 99 -11.35 -10.17 41.11
N PHE A 100 -10.12 -10.50 41.54
CA PHE A 100 -9.56 -10.56 42.92
C PHE A 100 -9.80 -11.86 43.69
N ASP A 101 -8.86 -12.47 44.42
CA ASP A 101 -7.64 -11.98 45.10
C ASP A 101 -6.61 -13.14 45.28
N PRO A 102 -5.30 -12.87 45.49
CA PRO A 102 -4.28 -13.87 45.78
C PRO A 102 -3.99 -14.01 47.29
N LYS A 103 -3.72 -15.24 47.74
CA LYS A 103 -2.83 -15.55 48.88
C LYS A 103 -2.42 -17.02 48.86
#